data_AF-A0A3C0XIT1-F1
#
_entry.id   AF-A0A3C0XIT1-F1
#
_cell.length_a   1.000
_cell.length_b   1.000
_cell.length_c   1.000
_cell.angle_alpha   90.00
_cell.angle_beta   90.00
_cell.angle_gamma   90.00
#
_symmetry.space_group_name_H-M   'P 1'
#
loop_
_entity.id
_entity.type
_entity.pdbx_description
1 polymer ?
#
loop_
_entity_poly.entity_id
_entity_poly.type
_entity_poly.pdbx_seq_one_letter_code
_entity_poly.pdbx_strand_id
1 'polypeptide(L)' 'MARVITFLTDFGLQDDFVGTCHGVMKRIAPEVEIIDIT' A
#
# COMPACT_ATOMS: atom_id res chain seq x y z
N MET A 1 0.89 -14.70 -11.98
CA MET A 1 1.31 -14.43 -10.59
C MET A 1 0.95 -13.00 -10.27
N ALA A 2 0.22 -12.77 -9.17
CA ALA A 2 0.06 -11.40 -8.66
C ALA A 2 1.44 -10.84 -8.30
N ARG A 3 1.73 -9.59 -8.67
CA ARG A 3 2.96 -8.91 -8.26
C ARG A 3 2.79 -8.39 -6.84
N VAL A 4 3.87 -8.39 -6.06
CA VAL A 4 3.85 -7.96 -4.65
C VAL A 4 4.51 -6.60 -4.50
N ILE A 5 3.91 -5.73 -3.69
CA ILE A 5 4.49 -4.46 -3.23
C ILE A 5 4.64 -4.56 -1.71
N THR A 6 5.87 -4.51 -1.21
CA THR A 6 6.14 -4.33 0.22
C THR A 6 6.24 -2.84 0.52
N PHE A 7 5.47 -2.35 1.49
CA PHE A 7 5.34 -0.92 1.78
C PHE A 7 5.82 -0.60 3.21
N LEU A 8 6.88 0.20 3.33
CA LEU A 8 7.46 0.65 4.60
C LEU A 8 7.43 2.18 4.63
N THR A 9 6.89 2.75 5.70
CA THR A 9 6.77 4.22 5.88
C THR A 9 6.89 4.60 7.36
N ASP A 10 7.12 5.88 7.63
CA ASP A 10 7.09 6.50 8.95
C ASP A 10 5.76 7.24 9.25
N PHE A 11 4.72 7.06 8.42
CA PHE A 11 3.45 7.78 8.55
C PHE A 11 2.65 7.40 9.81
N GLY A 12 2.87 6.21 10.36
CA GLY A 12 1.98 5.66 11.37
C GLY A 12 0.60 5.29 10.80
N LEU A 13 -0.37 5.05 11.67
CA LEU A 13 -1.71 4.58 11.33
C LEU A 13 -2.82 5.49 11.88
N GLN A 14 -2.46 6.67 12.38
CA GLN A 14 -3.36 7.61 13.03
C GLN A 14 -4.11 8.51 12.03
N ASP A 15 -3.66 8.54 10.77
CA ASP A 15 -4.26 9.30 9.67
C ASP A 15 -4.48 8.42 8.42
N ASP A 16 -4.80 9.05 7.30
CA ASP A 16 -5.20 8.42 6.04
C ASP A 16 -4.05 8.25 5.03
N PHE A 17 -2.79 8.54 5.40
CA PHE A 17 -1.69 8.54 4.44
C PHE A 17 -1.41 7.15 3.87
N VAL A 18 -1.34 6.12 4.72
CA VAL A 18 -1.15 4.72 4.27
C VAL A 18 -2.28 4.28 3.35
N GLY A 19 -3.53 4.60 3.71
CA GLY A 19 -4.72 4.29 2.91
C GLY A 19 -4.72 5.00 1.55
N THR A 20 -4.23 6.25 1.49
CA THR A 20 -4.09 6.98 0.24
C THR A 20 -3.11 6.30 -0.71
N CYS A 21 -1.95 5.87 -0.21
CA CYS A 21 -0.97 5.14 -0.98
C CYS A 21 -1.54 3.81 -1.52
N HIS A 22 -2.22 3.04 -0.66
CA HIS A 22 -2.88 1.80 -1.08
C HIS A 22 -3.92 2.03 -2.17
N GLY A 23 -4.73 3.09 -2.04
CA GLY A 23 -5.74 3.45 -3.04
C GLY A 23 -5.14 3.78 -4.41
N VAL A 24 -4.04 4.54 -4.43
CA VAL A 24 -3.31 4.84 -5.67
C VAL A 24 -2.74 3.57 -6.30
N MET A 25 -2.09 2.71 -5.50
CA MET A 25 -1.54 1.44 -5.99
C MET A 25 -2.64 0.55 -6.58
N LYS A 26 -3.77 0.39 -5.89
CA LYS A 26 -4.92 -0.41 -6.34
C LYS A 26 -5.65 0.17 -7.54
N ARG A 27 -5.60 1.49 -7.74
CA ARG A 27 -6.10 2.12 -8.97
C ARG A 27 -5.21 1.80 -10.17
N ILE A 28 -3.89 1.78 -9.99
CA ILE A 28 -2.92 1.56 -11.07
C ILE A 28 -2.80 0.07 -11.42
N ALA A 29 -2.72 -0.79 -10.41
CA ALA A 29 -2.54 -2.23 -10.58
C ALA A 29 -3.44 -2.98 -9.58
N PRO A 30 -4.73 -3.17 -9.91
CA PRO A 30 -5.72 -3.75 -9.01
C PRO A 30 -5.34 -5.12 -8.44
N GLU A 31 -4.59 -5.90 -9.21
CA GLU A 31 -4.17 -7.26 -8.92
C GLU A 31 -2.96 -7.38 -7.99
N VAL A 32 -2.28 -6.28 -7.65
CA VAL A 32 -1.08 -6.35 -6.80
C VAL A 32 -1.45 -6.65 -5.35
N GLU A 33 -0.66 -7.49 -4.70
CA GLU A 33 -0.75 -7.70 -3.26
C GLU A 33 0.12 -6.64 -2.56
N ILE A 34 -0.45 -5.97 -1.55
CA ILE A 34 0.27 -4.96 -0.76
C ILE A 34 0.52 -5.56 0.62
N ILE A 35 1.78 -5.56 1.04
CA ILE A 35 2.23 -6.06 2.34
C ILE A 35 2.87 -4.89 3.08
N ASP A 36 2.20 -4.39 4.12
CA ASP A 36 2.74 -3.36 4.99
C ASP A 36 3.81 -3.96 5.92
N ILE A 37 4.93 -3.23 6.04
CA ILE A 37 6.02 -3.50 6.97
C ILE A 37 6.10 -2.31 7.94
N THR A 38 6.51 -2.59 9.18
CA THR A 38 6.65 -1.57 10.23
C THR A 38 8.09 -1.29 10.59
#